data_AF-A0A0F8XDY8-F1
#
_entry.id   AF-A0A0F8XDY8-F1
#
_cell.length_a   1.000
_cell.length_b   1.000
_cell.length_c   1.000
_cell.angle_alpha   90.00
_cell.angle_beta   90.00
_cell.angle_gamma   90.00
#
_symmetry.space_group_name_H-M   'P 1'
#
loop_
_entity.id
_entity.type
_entity.pdbx_description
1 polymer ?
#
loop_
_entity_poly.entity_id
_entity_poly.type
_entity_poly.pdbx_seq_one_letter_code
_entity_poly.pdbx_strand_id
1 'polypeptide(L)'
;MEVSTSGWPADEEHIKIAYLRCPTASFVQAQNPQGCYGNQNWNDFASSGGEGHITHVEQRLRQEPAQYDSGVALTLKNAGGTELTTGNSSTAVEIVTTEGKVYQLHRHTFPAFDMYTTATDDAHIVNQPVDEGGAYETTADLVTDVTHYVDGTDAGVVIGTNKYFNLVVWGIQNRSGEASHIMINLPTGQYTTSGNAVADVDGISIFEIPSVFKDTGFLIARLTFRLIAGSQWTYIAQEDLRGKFPDIIAGVGITTTDHALLANLIAPADDHTQYVLADGTRAMTGDLSLGFGDLVSEQNPDAVNAIRLKGTASDV
;
A
#
# COMPACT_ATOMS: atom_id res chain seq x y z
N MET A 1 52.16 -27.06 -8.99
CA MET A 1 51.15 -26.13 -8.46
C MET A 1 51.80 -25.48 -7.26
N GLU A 2 52.30 -24.27 -7.41
CA GLU A 2 52.81 -23.52 -6.26
C GLU A 2 51.60 -22.93 -5.53
N VAL A 3 51.40 -23.36 -4.29
CA VAL A 3 50.36 -22.82 -3.40
C VAL A 3 50.95 -21.55 -2.78
N SER A 4 50.18 -20.47 -2.78
CA SER A 4 50.56 -19.22 -2.09
C SER A 4 50.98 -19.52 -0.65
N THR A 5 52.22 -19.17 -0.29
CA THR A 5 52.75 -19.34 1.08
C THR A 5 52.49 -18.13 1.97
N SER A 6 52.02 -17.02 1.40
CA SER A 6 51.54 -15.86 2.15
C SER A 6 50.03 -15.94 2.33
N GLY A 7 49.57 -15.83 3.57
CA GLY A 7 48.15 -15.66 3.89
C GLY A 7 47.62 -14.32 3.38
N TRP A 8 46.30 -14.16 3.34
CA TRP A 8 45.69 -12.86 3.07
C TRP A 8 46.19 -11.83 4.10
N PRO A 9 46.60 -10.61 3.70
CA PRO A 9 47.08 -9.60 4.64
C PRO A 9 45.99 -9.30 5.68
N ALA A 10 46.29 -9.49 6.97
CA ALA A 10 45.30 -9.30 8.03
C ALA A 10 45.34 -7.89 8.65
N ASP A 11 46.48 -7.19 8.50
CA ASP A 11 46.77 -5.91 9.18
C ASP A 11 46.73 -4.70 8.22
N GLU A 12 46.22 -4.88 7.00
CA GLU A 12 46.12 -3.84 5.98
C GLU A 12 44.67 -3.45 5.70
N GLU A 13 44.44 -2.17 5.45
CA GLU A 13 43.14 -1.66 5.02
C GLU A 13 42.90 -2.08 3.56
N HIS A 14 41.83 -2.82 3.31
CA HIS A 14 41.46 -3.29 1.98
C HIS A 14 40.20 -2.58 1.50
N ILE A 15 40.23 -2.06 0.26
CA ILE A 15 39.03 -1.57 -0.40
C ILE A 15 38.32 -2.70 -1.15
N LYS A 16 37.00 -2.81 -0.98
CA LYS A 16 36.18 -3.75 -1.72
C LYS A 16 36.06 -3.31 -3.18
N ILE A 17 36.52 -4.13 -4.11
CA ILE A 17 36.52 -3.80 -5.56
C ILE A 17 35.34 -4.39 -6.33
N ALA A 18 34.82 -5.56 -5.91
CA ALA A 18 33.68 -6.20 -6.56
C ALA A 18 33.03 -7.27 -5.66
N TYR A 19 31.81 -7.66 -6.00
CA TYR A 19 31.17 -8.89 -5.57
C TYR A 19 31.06 -9.84 -6.76
N LEU A 20 31.77 -10.97 -6.67
CA LEU A 20 31.79 -11.98 -7.72
C LEU A 20 31.04 -13.22 -7.25
N ARG A 21 30.04 -13.65 -8.01
CA ARG A 21 29.39 -14.95 -7.83
C ARG A 21 29.89 -15.87 -8.92
N CYS A 22 30.87 -16.71 -8.62
CA CYS A 22 31.47 -17.58 -9.61
C CYS A 22 30.96 -19.04 -9.48
N PRO A 23 30.79 -19.74 -10.62
CA PRO A 23 30.60 -21.19 -10.63
C PRO A 23 31.86 -21.94 -10.19
N THR A 24 31.86 -23.28 -10.29
CA THR A 24 33.01 -24.10 -9.97
C THR A 24 34.25 -23.68 -10.75
N ALA A 25 35.44 -23.88 -10.16
CA ALA A 25 36.71 -23.51 -10.79
C ALA A 25 36.87 -24.12 -12.19
N SER A 26 36.42 -25.36 -12.39
CA SER A 26 36.43 -26.06 -13.67
C SER A 26 35.57 -25.38 -14.73
N PHE A 27 34.42 -24.82 -14.34
CA PHE A 27 33.51 -24.10 -15.24
C PHE A 27 34.13 -22.78 -15.70
N VAL A 28 34.76 -22.04 -14.80
CA VAL A 28 35.43 -20.76 -15.11
C VAL A 28 36.69 -20.99 -15.96
N GLN A 29 37.45 -22.04 -15.67
CA GLN A 29 38.69 -22.38 -16.40
C GLN A 29 38.46 -22.92 -17.82
N ALA A 30 37.28 -23.44 -18.12
CA ALA A 30 36.97 -24.04 -19.42
C ALA A 30 36.93 -23.04 -20.59
N GLN A 31 37.43 -21.80 -20.42
CA GLN A 31 37.39 -20.72 -21.41
C GLN A 31 35.99 -20.49 -22.02
N ASN A 32 34.94 -20.78 -21.24
CA ASN A 32 33.59 -20.50 -21.67
C ASN A 32 33.41 -18.96 -21.69
N PRO A 33 32.81 -18.35 -22.73
CA PRO A 33 32.60 -16.90 -22.80
C PRO A 33 31.67 -16.35 -21.70
N GLN A 34 31.20 -17.22 -20.80
CA GLN A 34 30.12 -16.97 -19.85
C GLN A 34 30.60 -16.46 -18.48
N GLY A 35 31.90 -16.57 -18.14
CA GLY A 35 32.48 -15.94 -16.94
C GLY A 35 31.83 -16.32 -15.60
N CYS A 36 31.90 -15.42 -14.61
CA CYS A 36 31.19 -15.55 -13.33
C CYS A 36 29.70 -15.20 -13.48
N TYR A 37 28.81 -15.86 -12.74
CA TYR A 37 27.36 -15.64 -12.76
C TYR A 37 26.94 -14.23 -12.32
N GLY A 38 27.72 -13.60 -11.47
CA GLY A 38 27.50 -12.22 -11.05
C GLY A 38 28.83 -11.50 -10.95
N ASN A 39 28.89 -10.30 -11.49
CA ASN A 39 30.01 -9.39 -11.35
C ASN A 39 29.47 -7.99 -11.04
N GLN A 40 29.38 -7.67 -9.75
CA GLN A 40 29.01 -6.34 -9.31
C GLN A 40 30.28 -5.59 -8.90
N ASN A 41 30.74 -4.70 -9.77
CA ASN A 41 31.86 -3.81 -9.47
C ASN A 41 31.44 -2.78 -8.40
N TRP A 42 32.31 -2.55 -7.43
CA TRP A 42 32.14 -1.57 -6.36
C TRP A 42 33.03 -0.35 -6.54
N ASN A 43 34.05 -0.46 -7.39
CA ASN A 43 34.91 0.65 -7.72
C ASN A 43 34.18 1.66 -8.60
N ASP A 44 34.20 2.91 -8.15
CA ASP A 44 33.84 4.06 -8.96
C ASP A 44 34.94 4.29 -10.01
N PHE A 45 34.58 4.73 -11.21
CA PHE A 45 35.54 5.08 -12.25
C PHE A 45 35.17 6.44 -12.84
N ALA A 46 36.17 7.30 -12.99
CA ALA A 46 35.96 8.73 -13.26
C ALA A 46 35.44 9.03 -14.69
N SER A 47 35.49 8.08 -15.64
CA SER A 47 34.81 8.26 -16.93
C SER A 47 34.72 6.98 -17.76
N SER A 48 33.56 6.79 -18.39
CA SER A 48 33.45 6.13 -19.70
C SER A 48 32.72 7.10 -20.62
N GLY A 49 33.44 7.70 -21.57
CA GLY A 49 32.84 8.65 -22.52
C GLY A 49 32.78 10.12 -22.06
N GLY A 50 33.39 10.46 -20.91
CA GLY A 50 33.49 11.85 -20.42
C GLY A 50 32.46 12.24 -19.37
N GLU A 51 31.49 11.37 -19.10
CA GLU A 51 30.49 11.50 -18.05
C GLU A 51 30.84 10.45 -16.97
N GLY A 52 31.21 10.91 -15.77
CA GLY A 52 31.62 10.02 -14.67
C GLY A 52 30.46 9.17 -14.14
N HIS A 53 30.74 8.22 -13.24
CA HIS A 53 29.75 7.29 -12.66
C HIS A 53 28.52 7.95 -12.01
N ILE A 54 28.59 9.25 -11.67
CA ILE A 54 27.45 10.03 -11.19
C ILE A 54 26.26 9.99 -12.16
N THR A 55 26.49 10.02 -13.47
CA THR A 55 25.39 9.94 -14.45
C THR A 55 24.75 8.56 -14.48
N HIS A 56 25.54 7.50 -14.26
CA HIS A 56 25.00 6.14 -14.11
C HIS A 56 24.20 5.96 -12.82
N VAL A 57 24.65 6.57 -11.72
CA VAL A 57 23.93 6.57 -10.45
C VAL A 57 22.60 7.32 -10.60
N GLU A 58 22.63 8.51 -11.20
CA GLU A 58 21.42 9.29 -11.50
C GLU A 58 20.46 8.53 -12.42
N GLN A 59 20.97 7.91 -13.48
CA GLN A 59 20.18 7.09 -14.39
C GLN A 59 19.54 5.91 -13.67
N ARG A 60 20.27 5.23 -12.77
CA ARG A 60 19.71 4.14 -11.99
C ARG A 60 18.65 4.65 -11.03
N LEU A 61 18.88 5.75 -10.32
CA LEU A 61 17.90 6.29 -9.38
C LEU A 61 16.60 6.71 -10.09
N ARG A 62 16.69 7.23 -11.32
CA ARG A 62 15.52 7.53 -12.17
C ARG A 62 14.76 6.29 -12.66
N GLN A 63 15.25 5.08 -12.43
CA GLN A 63 14.46 3.86 -12.65
C GLN A 63 13.50 3.57 -11.47
N GLU A 64 13.50 4.39 -10.42
CA GLU A 64 12.62 4.27 -9.26
C GLU A 64 11.49 5.31 -9.32
N PRO A 65 10.29 4.96 -8.82
CA PRO A 65 9.20 5.90 -8.52
C PRO A 65 9.67 7.14 -7.77
N ALA A 66 9.04 8.28 -8.05
CA ALA A 66 9.24 9.47 -7.25
C ALA A 66 8.84 9.18 -5.79
N GLN A 67 9.69 9.58 -4.84
CA GLN A 67 9.49 9.26 -3.43
C GLN A 67 8.75 10.37 -2.71
N TYR A 68 7.59 10.06 -2.14
CA TYR A 68 6.84 10.98 -1.29
C TYR A 68 7.63 11.36 -0.03
N ASP A 69 7.57 12.64 0.36
CA ASP A 69 8.19 13.17 1.59
C ASP A 69 7.11 13.66 2.58
N SER A 70 6.24 14.58 2.16
CA SER A 70 5.19 15.14 3.02
C SER A 70 4.04 15.79 2.23
N GLY A 71 2.90 16.03 2.88
CA GLY A 71 1.75 16.74 2.30
C GLY A 71 0.89 15.88 1.37
N VAL A 72 0.35 16.46 0.30
CA VAL A 72 -0.53 15.79 -0.68
C VAL A 72 -1.69 15.01 -0.01
N ALA A 73 -2.28 15.57 1.04
CA ALA A 73 -3.43 14.95 1.69
C ALA A 73 -4.63 15.08 0.74
N LEU A 74 -5.25 13.94 0.40
CA LEU A 74 -6.41 13.90 -0.48
C LEU A 74 -7.70 14.00 0.34
N THR A 75 -8.56 14.92 -0.09
CA THR A 75 -9.96 15.03 0.31
C THR A 75 -10.85 15.01 -0.93
N LEU A 76 -12.12 14.67 -0.75
CA LEU A 76 -13.11 14.69 -1.81
C LEU A 76 -14.11 15.80 -1.55
N LYS A 77 -14.61 16.45 -2.61
CA LYS A 77 -15.77 17.36 -2.51
C LYS A 77 -16.92 16.86 -3.37
N ASN A 78 -18.12 17.25 -2.96
CA ASN A 78 -19.35 17.03 -3.71
C ASN A 78 -19.62 18.18 -4.69
N ALA A 79 -20.68 18.06 -5.49
CA ALA A 79 -21.12 19.09 -6.44
C ALA A 79 -21.40 20.48 -5.82
N GLY A 80 -21.58 20.58 -4.50
CA GLY A 80 -21.76 21.84 -3.79
C GLY A 80 -20.49 22.37 -3.11
N GLY A 81 -19.34 21.73 -3.34
CA GLY A 81 -18.04 22.13 -2.77
C GLY A 81 -17.83 21.77 -1.31
N THR A 82 -18.77 21.05 -0.72
CA THR A 82 -18.62 20.53 0.63
C THR A 82 -17.85 19.22 0.58
N GLU A 83 -17.05 18.96 1.62
CA GLU A 83 -16.34 17.70 1.76
C GLU A 83 -17.31 16.50 1.64
N LEU A 84 -16.94 15.52 0.83
CA LEU A 84 -17.65 14.27 0.65
C LEU A 84 -17.09 13.26 1.66
N THR A 85 -17.89 12.95 2.69
CA THR A 85 -17.52 12.00 3.74
C THR A 85 -18.07 10.59 3.47
N THR A 86 -17.49 9.58 4.14
CA THR A 86 -17.92 8.18 3.99
C THR A 86 -19.41 8.01 4.25
N GLY A 87 -20.09 7.30 3.34
CA GLY A 87 -21.53 7.03 3.39
C GLY A 87 -22.38 8.09 2.68
N ASN A 88 -21.79 9.23 2.27
CA ASN A 88 -22.50 10.25 1.50
C ASN A 88 -22.46 9.96 0.01
N SER A 89 -23.57 10.27 -0.66
CA SER A 89 -23.70 10.18 -2.11
C SER A 89 -23.59 11.55 -2.77
N SER A 90 -23.01 11.60 -3.96
CA SER A 90 -23.01 12.81 -4.80
C SER A 90 -23.08 12.48 -6.28
N THR A 91 -23.53 13.46 -7.07
CA THR A 91 -23.54 13.44 -8.53
C THR A 91 -22.27 14.03 -9.15
N ALA A 92 -21.34 14.51 -8.31
CA ALA A 92 -19.99 14.90 -8.72
C ALA A 92 -19.02 14.49 -7.61
N VAL A 93 -17.84 14.03 -7.99
CA VAL A 93 -16.77 13.65 -7.07
C VAL A 93 -15.52 14.40 -7.51
N GLU A 94 -15.13 15.38 -6.69
CA GLU A 94 -14.03 16.28 -6.99
C GLU A 94 -12.82 15.92 -6.14
N ILE A 95 -11.67 15.69 -6.78
CA ILE A 95 -10.43 15.40 -6.07
C ILE A 95 -9.77 16.71 -5.66
N VAL A 96 -9.38 16.76 -4.39
CA VAL A 96 -8.64 17.89 -3.83
C VAL A 96 -7.42 17.36 -3.08
N THR A 97 -6.24 17.89 -3.39
CA THR A 97 -5.02 17.55 -2.67
C THR A 97 -4.32 18.79 -2.14
N THR A 98 -3.79 18.71 -0.92
CA THR A 98 -2.94 19.79 -0.39
C THR A 98 -1.61 19.87 -1.12
N GLU A 99 -0.90 20.99 -0.99
CA GLU A 99 0.53 21.06 -1.38
C GLU A 99 1.32 19.95 -0.67
N GLY A 100 2.39 19.46 -1.31
CA GLY A 100 3.32 18.52 -0.70
C GLY A 100 4.73 18.61 -1.26
N LYS A 101 5.56 17.64 -0.83
CA LYS A 101 6.96 17.50 -1.23
C LYS A 101 7.21 16.08 -1.73
N VAL A 102 7.92 15.97 -2.85
CA VAL A 102 8.22 14.70 -3.52
C VAL A 102 9.67 14.74 -4.03
N TYR A 103 10.41 13.66 -3.86
CA TYR A 103 11.76 13.48 -4.39
C TYR A 103 11.72 12.80 -5.75
N GLN A 104 12.36 13.43 -6.74
CA GLN A 104 12.89 12.71 -7.88
C GLN A 104 14.36 12.40 -7.57
N LEU A 105 15.30 13.17 -8.15
CA LEU A 105 16.67 13.26 -7.65
C LEU A 105 16.80 14.21 -6.46
N HIS A 106 16.04 15.30 -6.49
CA HIS A 106 15.97 16.29 -5.42
C HIS A 106 14.51 16.55 -5.06
N ARG A 107 14.32 17.24 -3.95
CA ARG A 107 12.99 17.55 -3.45
C ARG A 107 12.33 18.64 -4.30
N HIS A 108 11.13 18.34 -4.78
CA HIS A 108 10.24 19.23 -5.50
C HIS A 108 8.99 19.54 -4.67
N THR A 109 8.33 20.65 -5.02
CA THR A 109 7.02 21.02 -4.47
C THR A 109 5.94 20.53 -5.41
N PHE A 110 5.10 19.62 -4.94
CA PHE A 110 3.84 19.26 -5.61
C PHE A 110 2.78 20.30 -5.24
N PRO A 111 2.19 21.01 -6.22
CA PRO A 111 1.22 22.05 -5.94
C PRO A 111 -0.05 21.47 -5.30
N ALA A 112 -0.82 22.33 -4.62
CA ALA A 112 -2.19 21.97 -4.29
C ALA A 112 -3.01 21.81 -5.58
N PHE A 113 -3.99 20.93 -5.55
CA PHE A 113 -4.86 20.61 -6.69
C PHE A 113 -6.30 20.62 -6.20
N ASP A 114 -7.22 21.22 -6.95
CA ASP A 114 -8.63 21.30 -6.56
C ASP A 114 -9.55 21.35 -7.79
N MET A 115 -10.10 20.19 -8.17
CA MET A 115 -11.04 20.10 -9.31
C MET A 115 -12.30 20.95 -9.10
N TYR A 116 -12.69 21.26 -7.86
CA TYR A 116 -13.92 22.00 -7.57
C TYR A 116 -13.76 23.53 -7.71
N THR A 117 -12.73 24.11 -7.11
CA THR A 117 -12.59 25.59 -7.06
C THR A 117 -11.87 26.17 -8.27
N THR A 118 -11.15 25.34 -9.04
CA THR A 118 -10.45 25.76 -10.24
C THR A 118 -11.05 25.01 -11.43
N ALA A 119 -11.93 25.65 -12.21
CA ALA A 119 -12.52 25.04 -13.42
C ALA A 119 -11.49 24.74 -14.55
N THR A 120 -10.19 24.81 -14.26
CA THR A 120 -9.07 24.44 -15.15
C THR A 120 -8.24 23.29 -14.60
N ASP A 121 -8.44 22.86 -13.35
CA ASP A 121 -7.70 21.74 -12.78
C ASP A 121 -8.41 20.46 -13.20
N ASP A 122 -7.73 19.66 -14.03
CA ASP A 122 -8.22 18.39 -14.54
C ASP A 122 -7.45 17.20 -13.96
N ALA A 123 -8.15 16.07 -13.84
CA ALA A 123 -7.51 14.79 -13.62
C ALA A 123 -7.41 14.05 -14.96
N HIS A 124 -6.46 13.13 -15.07
CA HIS A 124 -6.32 12.29 -16.25
C HIS A 124 -6.63 10.83 -15.93
N ILE A 125 -7.52 10.22 -16.71
CA ILE A 125 -7.90 8.83 -16.56
C ILE A 125 -6.92 7.95 -17.33
N VAL A 126 -6.34 7.00 -16.62
CA VAL A 126 -5.37 6.05 -17.12
C VAL A 126 -6.07 4.73 -17.37
N ASN A 127 -5.68 4.09 -18.47
CA ASN A 127 -6.23 2.82 -18.95
C ASN A 127 -7.71 2.92 -19.38
N GLN A 128 -8.19 4.07 -19.81
CA GLN A 128 -9.58 4.19 -20.28
C GLN A 128 -9.83 3.33 -21.54
N PRO A 129 -11.04 2.73 -21.66
CA PRO A 129 -11.45 2.09 -22.91
C PRO A 129 -11.31 3.02 -24.12
N VAL A 130 -10.94 2.48 -25.28
CA VAL A 130 -10.68 3.29 -26.49
C VAL A 130 -11.92 3.97 -27.05
N ASP A 131 -13.09 3.43 -26.74
CA ASP A 131 -14.40 3.98 -27.11
C ASP A 131 -14.72 5.27 -26.33
N GLU A 132 -14.00 5.50 -25.23
CA GLU A 132 -14.14 6.60 -24.28
C GLU A 132 -12.85 7.43 -24.29
N GLY A 133 -12.41 7.92 -25.46
CA GLY A 133 -11.29 8.88 -25.56
C GLY A 133 -9.86 8.30 -25.48
N GLY A 134 -9.69 7.09 -24.94
CA GLY A 134 -8.40 6.38 -24.90
C GLY A 134 -7.49 6.79 -23.72
N ALA A 135 -6.21 6.40 -23.78
CA ALA A 135 -5.31 6.56 -22.63
C ALA A 135 -5.03 8.05 -22.29
N TYR A 136 -5.11 8.37 -20.99
CA TYR A 136 -4.83 9.69 -20.41
C TYR A 136 -5.85 10.78 -20.75
N GLU A 137 -7.12 10.41 -20.93
CA GLU A 137 -8.18 11.38 -21.17
C GLU A 137 -8.35 12.33 -19.96
N THR A 138 -8.48 13.62 -20.26
CA THR A 138 -8.78 14.67 -19.30
C THR A 138 -10.25 14.58 -18.86
N THR A 139 -10.47 14.54 -17.56
CA THR A 139 -11.80 14.59 -16.94
C THR A 139 -11.91 15.77 -15.98
N ALA A 140 -13.06 16.44 -16.04
CA ALA A 140 -13.48 17.47 -15.08
C ALA A 140 -14.67 17.00 -14.22
N ASP A 141 -15.24 15.83 -14.50
CA ASP A 141 -16.31 15.23 -13.71
C ASP A 141 -16.19 13.71 -13.74
N LEU A 142 -15.64 13.15 -12.66
CA LEU A 142 -15.43 11.71 -12.54
C LEU A 142 -16.74 10.92 -12.65
N VAL A 143 -17.85 11.45 -12.14
CA VAL A 143 -19.11 10.72 -12.06
C VAL A 143 -19.77 10.60 -13.43
N THR A 144 -19.57 11.61 -14.28
CA THR A 144 -20.07 11.62 -15.65
C THR A 144 -19.15 10.82 -16.59
N ASP A 145 -17.83 10.91 -16.40
CA ASP A 145 -16.87 10.37 -17.36
C ASP A 145 -16.50 8.90 -17.06
N VAL A 146 -16.41 8.50 -15.79
CA VAL A 146 -16.05 7.11 -15.41
C VAL A 146 -17.31 6.24 -15.34
N THR A 147 -17.72 5.73 -16.49
CA THR A 147 -18.91 4.85 -16.61
C THR A 147 -18.56 3.38 -16.83
N HIS A 148 -17.30 3.09 -17.20
CA HIS A 148 -16.80 1.76 -17.53
C HIS A 148 -15.55 1.41 -16.70
N TYR A 149 -15.31 0.12 -16.50
CA TYR A 149 -14.06 -0.43 -16.01
C TYR A 149 -13.33 -1.21 -17.11
N VAL A 150 -12.05 -1.51 -16.86
CA VAL A 150 -11.11 -2.02 -17.88
C VAL A 150 -10.95 -3.52 -17.76
N ASP A 151 -11.76 -4.29 -18.45
CA ASP A 151 -11.66 -5.76 -18.43
C ASP A 151 -10.63 -6.32 -19.44
N GLY A 152 -9.86 -5.44 -20.08
CA GLY A 152 -8.93 -5.80 -21.16
C GLY A 152 -9.57 -5.82 -22.55
N THR A 153 -10.86 -5.46 -22.67
CA THR A 153 -11.51 -5.22 -23.96
C THR A 153 -11.41 -3.75 -24.36
N ASP A 154 -11.49 -3.48 -25.66
CA ASP A 154 -11.41 -2.13 -26.23
C ASP A 154 -12.53 -1.21 -25.71
N ALA A 155 -13.74 -1.75 -25.54
CA ALA A 155 -14.92 -1.01 -25.07
C ALA A 155 -15.04 -0.94 -23.54
N GLY A 156 -14.30 -1.80 -22.82
CA GLY A 156 -14.51 -1.99 -21.38
C GLY A 156 -15.91 -2.52 -21.05
N VAL A 157 -16.26 -2.48 -19.77
CA VAL A 157 -17.57 -2.95 -19.29
C VAL A 157 -18.21 -1.91 -18.37
N VAL A 158 -19.50 -1.66 -18.58
CA VAL A 158 -20.30 -0.72 -17.79
C VAL A 158 -20.27 -1.09 -16.30
N ILE A 159 -20.02 -0.11 -15.44
CA ILE A 159 -20.14 -0.27 -14.01
C ILE A 159 -21.62 -0.48 -13.65
N GLY A 160 -21.92 -1.57 -12.96
CA GLY A 160 -23.28 -1.96 -12.63
C GLY A 160 -23.89 -1.10 -11.52
N THR A 161 -25.21 -0.89 -11.59
CA THR A 161 -25.99 -0.32 -10.49
C THR A 161 -25.80 -1.15 -9.21
N ASN A 162 -25.60 -0.47 -8.08
CA ASN A 162 -25.27 -1.07 -6.78
C ASN A 162 -23.99 -1.91 -6.75
N LYS A 163 -23.06 -1.66 -7.67
CA LYS A 163 -21.72 -2.24 -7.64
C LYS A 163 -20.70 -1.28 -7.06
N TYR A 164 -19.62 -1.86 -6.56
CA TYR A 164 -18.53 -1.17 -5.92
C TYR A 164 -17.29 -1.26 -6.80
N PHE A 165 -16.48 -0.21 -6.81
CA PHE A 165 -15.28 -0.14 -7.64
C PHE A 165 -14.24 0.73 -6.95
N ASN A 166 -12.98 0.49 -7.30
CA ASN A 166 -11.83 1.17 -6.73
C ASN A 166 -11.15 2.03 -7.80
N LEU A 167 -10.80 3.26 -7.44
CA LEU A 167 -9.98 4.14 -8.26
C LEU A 167 -8.65 4.35 -7.53
N VAL A 168 -7.53 4.20 -8.24
CA VAL A 168 -6.21 4.51 -7.66
C VAL A 168 -5.74 5.84 -8.19
N VAL A 169 -5.52 6.79 -7.27
CA VAL A 169 -5.07 8.15 -7.55
C VAL A 169 -3.58 8.25 -7.30
N TRP A 170 -2.87 8.81 -8.27
CA TRP A 170 -1.43 9.05 -8.22
C TRP A 170 -1.11 10.41 -8.86
N GLY A 171 0.03 10.98 -8.47
CA GLY A 171 0.46 12.29 -8.93
C GLY A 171 1.67 12.20 -9.85
N ILE A 172 1.76 13.10 -10.81
CA ILE A 172 2.96 13.38 -11.59
C ILE A 172 3.54 14.70 -11.10
N GLN A 173 4.70 14.64 -10.47
CA GLN A 173 5.48 15.83 -10.19
C GLN A 173 6.38 16.13 -11.37
N ASN A 174 6.10 17.20 -12.11
CA ASN A 174 7.03 17.69 -13.12
C ASN A 174 8.11 18.59 -12.49
N ARG A 175 9.05 19.05 -13.31
CA ARG A 175 10.08 20.00 -12.87
C ARG A 175 9.43 21.21 -12.18
N SER A 176 10.03 21.68 -11.09
CA SER A 176 9.54 22.88 -10.39
C SER A 176 9.29 24.04 -11.35
N GLY A 177 8.06 24.55 -11.38
CA GLY A 177 7.61 25.61 -12.28
C GLY A 177 6.82 25.12 -13.51
N GLU A 178 6.83 23.81 -13.79
CA GLU A 178 5.97 23.17 -14.78
C GLU A 178 4.68 22.64 -14.13
N ALA A 179 3.63 22.46 -14.93
CA ALA A 179 2.36 21.91 -14.47
C ALA A 179 2.54 20.48 -13.95
N SER A 180 1.97 20.18 -12.79
CA SER A 180 1.92 18.83 -12.21
C SER A 180 0.50 18.32 -12.33
N HIS A 181 0.33 17.00 -12.39
CA HIS A 181 -0.94 16.39 -12.79
C HIS A 181 -1.40 15.33 -11.79
N ILE A 182 -2.71 15.17 -11.68
CA ILE A 182 -3.34 14.04 -11.01
C ILE A 182 -3.77 13.02 -12.06
N MET A 183 -3.49 11.76 -11.78
CA MET A 183 -3.75 10.62 -12.64
C MET A 183 -4.60 9.59 -11.87
N ILE A 184 -5.51 8.93 -12.58
CA ILE A 184 -6.47 7.99 -11.99
C ILE A 184 -6.45 6.70 -12.79
N ASN A 185 -6.05 5.59 -12.17
CA ASN A 185 -6.19 4.29 -12.79
C ASN A 185 -7.62 3.76 -12.59
N LEU A 186 -8.25 3.37 -13.70
CA LEU A 186 -9.50 2.60 -13.66
C LEU A 186 -9.24 1.16 -13.19
N PRO A 187 -10.21 0.53 -12.50
CA PRO A 187 -10.08 -0.86 -12.06
C PRO A 187 -10.29 -1.83 -13.22
N THR A 188 -9.94 -3.10 -13.01
CA THR A 188 -10.20 -4.17 -13.98
C THR A 188 -11.53 -4.88 -13.81
N GLY A 189 -12.30 -4.48 -12.80
CA GLY A 189 -13.55 -5.13 -12.43
C GLY A 189 -14.38 -4.32 -11.46
N GLN A 190 -15.35 -5.00 -10.87
CA GLN A 190 -16.25 -4.44 -9.85
C GLN A 190 -16.67 -5.49 -8.84
N TYR A 191 -17.10 -5.03 -7.66
CA TYR A 191 -17.51 -5.85 -6.53
C TYR A 191 -19.01 -5.73 -6.24
N THR A 192 -19.55 -6.74 -5.56
CA THR A 192 -20.96 -6.77 -5.13
C THR A 192 -21.16 -6.32 -3.67
N THR A 193 -20.10 -6.33 -2.86
CA THR A 193 -20.16 -5.96 -1.44
C THR A 193 -19.08 -4.93 -1.13
N SER A 194 -19.35 -4.03 -0.18
CA SER A 194 -18.37 -3.02 0.26
C SER A 194 -17.13 -3.66 0.89
N GLY A 195 -17.31 -4.69 1.71
CA GLY A 195 -16.20 -5.38 2.38
C GLY A 195 -15.18 -5.94 1.39
N ASN A 196 -15.66 -6.58 0.31
CA ASN A 196 -14.78 -7.13 -0.73
C ASN A 196 -14.07 -6.02 -1.51
N ALA A 197 -14.74 -4.89 -1.75
CA ALA A 197 -14.15 -3.75 -2.43
C ALA A 197 -13.04 -3.08 -1.61
N VAL A 198 -13.29 -2.87 -0.31
CA VAL A 198 -12.30 -2.27 0.61
C VAL A 198 -11.09 -3.18 0.80
N ALA A 199 -11.32 -4.50 0.92
CA ALA A 199 -10.23 -5.48 1.02
C ALA A 199 -9.57 -5.78 -0.34
N ASP A 200 -10.18 -5.36 -1.45
CA ASP A 200 -9.79 -5.69 -2.82
C ASP A 200 -9.47 -7.17 -3.01
N VAL A 201 -10.41 -8.03 -2.58
CA VAL A 201 -10.20 -9.48 -2.47
C VAL A 201 -9.83 -10.16 -3.78
N ASP A 202 -10.25 -9.61 -4.91
CA ASP A 202 -10.01 -10.15 -6.24
C ASP A 202 -8.84 -9.43 -6.96
N GLY A 203 -8.20 -8.45 -6.30
CA GLY A 203 -7.03 -7.74 -6.81
C GLY A 203 -7.32 -6.93 -8.09
N ILE A 204 -8.47 -6.28 -8.17
CA ILE A 204 -8.90 -5.57 -9.38
C ILE A 204 -8.47 -4.11 -9.41
N SER A 205 -7.92 -3.57 -8.30
CA SER A 205 -7.35 -2.22 -8.28
C SER A 205 -5.98 -2.21 -8.96
N ILE A 206 -5.72 -1.22 -9.80
CA ILE A 206 -4.45 -1.09 -10.52
C ILE A 206 -3.56 -0.07 -9.80
N PHE A 207 -2.52 -0.54 -9.12
CA PHE A 207 -1.53 0.32 -8.43
C PHE A 207 -0.32 0.67 -9.30
N GLU A 208 -0.20 0.04 -10.47
CA GLU A 208 0.95 0.26 -11.36
C GLU A 208 0.93 1.67 -11.95
N ILE A 209 2.07 2.36 -11.84
CA ILE A 209 2.33 3.61 -12.56
C ILE A 209 2.99 3.23 -13.89
N PRO A 210 2.45 3.66 -15.05
CA PRO A 210 3.04 3.35 -16.35
C PRO A 210 4.53 3.70 -16.40
N SER A 211 5.34 2.86 -17.05
CA SER A 211 6.80 2.97 -17.05
C SER A 211 7.33 4.32 -17.56
N VAL A 212 6.55 5.00 -18.41
CA VAL A 212 6.87 6.33 -18.96
C VAL A 212 6.84 7.44 -17.91
N PHE A 213 6.15 7.24 -16.79
CA PHE A 213 6.06 8.18 -15.67
C PHE A 213 6.80 7.67 -14.43
N LYS A 214 7.59 6.60 -14.56
CA LYS A 214 8.20 5.96 -13.40
C LYS A 214 9.12 6.89 -12.62
N ASP A 215 9.75 7.88 -13.22
CA ASP A 215 10.66 8.79 -12.53
C ASP A 215 9.98 10.04 -11.94
N THR A 216 8.72 10.30 -12.31
CA THR A 216 7.97 11.49 -11.92
C THR A 216 6.70 11.18 -11.12
N GLY A 217 6.23 9.93 -11.19
CA GLY A 217 5.00 9.46 -10.60
C GLY A 217 5.15 8.97 -9.16
N PHE A 218 4.15 9.25 -8.33
CA PHE A 218 4.05 8.75 -6.95
C PHE A 218 2.59 8.46 -6.58
N LEU A 219 2.37 7.46 -5.73
CA LEU A 219 1.01 7.08 -5.28
C LEU A 219 0.46 8.05 -4.25
N ILE A 220 -0.86 8.29 -4.28
CA ILE A 220 -1.56 9.16 -3.34
C ILE A 220 -2.56 8.34 -2.52
N ALA A 221 -3.58 7.76 -3.16
CA ALA A 221 -4.64 7.05 -2.45
C ALA A 221 -5.37 6.05 -3.35
N ARG A 222 -6.01 5.05 -2.72
CA ARG A 222 -7.06 4.26 -3.34
C ARG A 222 -8.40 4.70 -2.77
N LEU A 223 -9.35 4.97 -3.64
CA LEU A 223 -10.71 5.40 -3.30
C LEU A 223 -11.70 4.31 -3.67
N THR A 224 -12.57 3.93 -2.74
CA THR A 224 -13.66 2.97 -2.98
C THR A 224 -14.99 3.71 -3.07
N PHE A 225 -15.73 3.44 -4.15
CA PHE A 225 -17.05 4.00 -4.39
C PHE A 225 -18.09 2.90 -4.61
N ARG A 226 -19.35 3.28 -4.47
CA ARG A 226 -20.50 2.49 -4.93
C ARG A 226 -21.29 3.32 -5.93
N LEU A 227 -21.56 2.76 -7.12
CA LEU A 227 -22.54 3.33 -8.04
C LEU A 227 -23.95 3.00 -7.53
N ILE A 228 -24.78 4.00 -7.20
CA ILE A 228 -26.13 3.74 -6.67
C ILE A 228 -27.11 3.51 -7.81
N ALA A 229 -27.38 4.55 -8.60
CA ALA A 229 -28.24 4.55 -9.77
C ALA A 229 -28.02 5.85 -10.57
N GLY A 230 -28.04 5.77 -11.90
CA GLY A 230 -27.64 6.89 -12.76
C GLY A 230 -26.23 7.38 -12.43
N SER A 231 -25.96 8.66 -12.66
CA SER A 231 -24.68 9.32 -12.35
C SER A 231 -24.63 9.76 -10.88
N GLN A 232 -24.70 8.80 -9.94
CA GLN A 232 -24.57 9.08 -8.50
C GLN A 232 -23.73 8.01 -7.79
N TRP A 233 -22.68 8.46 -7.14
CA TRP A 233 -21.74 7.60 -6.41
C TRP A 233 -21.81 7.86 -4.92
N THR A 234 -21.70 6.80 -4.12
CA THR A 234 -21.47 6.88 -2.67
C THR A 234 -20.00 6.65 -2.38
N TYR A 235 -19.39 7.54 -1.61
CA TYR A 235 -18.02 7.36 -1.12
C TYR A 235 -17.99 6.36 0.04
N ILE A 236 -17.14 5.33 -0.05
CA ILE A 236 -17.11 4.21 0.90
C ILE A 236 -15.86 4.26 1.78
N ALA A 237 -14.68 4.37 1.18
CA ALA A 237 -13.42 4.33 1.91
C ALA A 237 -12.27 4.94 1.12
N GLN A 238 -11.23 5.37 1.83
CA GLN A 238 -9.96 5.78 1.28
C GLN A 238 -8.85 5.03 2.00
N GLU A 239 -7.93 4.48 1.22
CA GLU A 239 -6.65 3.98 1.71
C GLU A 239 -5.54 4.94 1.29
N ASP A 240 -4.69 5.31 2.25
CA ASP A 240 -3.49 6.11 1.97
C ASP A 240 -2.39 5.24 1.34
N LEU A 241 -1.87 5.71 0.20
CA LEU A 241 -0.80 5.05 -0.54
C LEU A 241 0.50 5.88 -0.57
N ARG A 242 0.51 7.07 0.04
CA ARG A 242 1.69 7.93 0.07
C ARG A 242 2.88 7.21 0.73
N GLY A 243 4.04 7.31 0.10
CA GLY A 243 5.27 6.65 0.55
C GLY A 243 5.32 5.14 0.26
N LYS A 244 4.27 4.56 -0.31
CA LYS A 244 4.29 3.18 -0.82
C LYS A 244 4.80 3.19 -2.27
N PHE A 245 5.51 2.13 -2.64
CA PHE A 245 5.92 1.92 -4.02
C PHE A 245 4.81 1.16 -4.78
N PRO A 246 4.52 1.53 -6.05
CA PRO A 246 3.71 0.71 -6.95
C PRO A 246 4.19 -0.74 -6.93
N ASP A 247 3.26 -1.68 -6.72
CA ASP A 247 3.55 -3.07 -6.38
C ASP A 247 4.66 -3.68 -7.24
N ILE A 248 5.73 -4.12 -6.57
CA ILE A 248 6.54 -5.23 -7.07
C ILE A 248 5.91 -6.48 -6.45
N ILE A 249 4.96 -7.08 -7.19
CA ILE A 249 4.27 -8.36 -6.94
C ILE A 249 2.97 -8.24 -6.12
N ALA A 250 1.85 -8.21 -6.84
CA ALA A 250 0.51 -8.46 -6.35
C ALA A 250 0.41 -9.89 -5.80
N GLY A 251 -0.05 -10.04 -4.56
CA GLY A 251 -0.33 -11.35 -3.99
C GLY A 251 -0.30 -11.32 -2.47
N VAL A 252 -1.49 -11.18 -1.90
CA VAL A 252 -1.79 -11.17 -0.46
C VAL A 252 -1.51 -9.80 0.16
N GLY A 253 -2.60 -9.03 0.30
CA GLY A 253 -2.62 -7.92 1.24
C GLY A 253 -2.03 -8.39 2.56
N ILE A 254 -0.93 -7.78 2.99
CA ILE A 254 -0.52 -7.86 4.38
C ILE A 254 -1.59 -7.07 5.13
N THR A 255 -2.69 -7.73 5.43
CA THR A 255 -3.49 -7.36 6.58
C THR A 255 -2.59 -7.63 7.77
N THR A 256 -1.88 -6.60 8.26
CA THR A 256 -1.82 -6.46 9.71
C THR A 256 -3.27 -6.31 10.12
N THR A 257 -3.95 -7.42 10.38
CA THR A 257 -5.25 -7.35 11.00
C THR A 257 -4.94 -6.84 12.40
N ASP A 258 -5.11 -5.53 12.60
CA ASP A 258 -5.43 -5.05 13.93
C ASP A 258 -6.54 -5.99 14.43
N HIS A 259 -6.32 -6.66 15.55
CA HIS A 259 -7.30 -7.60 16.08
C HIS A 259 -8.67 -6.92 16.23
N ALA A 260 -8.72 -5.60 16.39
CA ALA A 260 -9.94 -4.80 16.43
C ALA A 260 -10.77 -4.79 15.13
N LEU A 261 -10.23 -5.26 14.00
CA LEU A 261 -10.86 -5.17 12.67
C LEU A 261 -11.27 -6.52 12.06
N LEU A 262 -11.15 -7.64 12.79
CA LEU A 262 -11.76 -8.90 12.35
C LEU A 262 -13.29 -8.76 12.42
N ALA A 263 -13.98 -8.96 11.29
CA ALA A 263 -15.43 -9.05 11.28
C ALA A 263 -15.87 -10.18 12.23
N ASN A 264 -16.65 -9.81 13.25
CA ASN A 264 -17.09 -10.58 14.43
C ASN A 264 -16.31 -10.37 15.74
N LEU A 265 -15.32 -9.47 15.80
CA LEU A 265 -14.86 -8.87 17.06
C LEU A 265 -15.53 -7.50 17.21
N ILE A 266 -16.51 -7.39 18.11
CA ILE A 266 -17.23 -6.13 18.35
C ILE A 266 -16.42 -5.33 19.37
N ALA A 267 -15.61 -4.38 18.91
CA ALA A 267 -14.86 -3.49 19.80
C ALA A 267 -15.83 -2.66 20.70
N PRO A 268 -15.41 -2.25 21.92
CA PRO A 268 -14.08 -1.72 22.17
C PRO A 268 -13.17 -2.76 22.84
N ALA A 269 -12.18 -3.23 22.09
CA ALA A 269 -10.95 -3.86 22.59
C ALA A 269 -11.14 -4.92 23.72
N ASP A 270 -11.29 -6.18 23.32
CA ASP A 270 -11.35 -7.40 24.15
C ASP A 270 -12.60 -7.58 25.03
N ASP A 271 -13.71 -7.88 24.36
CA ASP A 271 -14.99 -8.25 24.95
C ASP A 271 -15.29 -9.75 24.84
N HIS A 272 -14.30 -10.60 24.50
CA HIS A 272 -14.51 -12.04 24.48
C HIS A 272 -15.01 -12.48 25.86
N THR A 273 -16.27 -12.91 25.91
CA THR A 273 -16.92 -13.43 27.12
C THR A 273 -16.22 -14.67 27.69
N GLN A 274 -15.24 -15.21 26.95
CA GLN A 274 -14.41 -16.35 27.31
C GLN A 274 -13.19 -16.00 28.17
N TYR A 275 -12.79 -14.73 28.28
CA TYR A 275 -11.61 -14.34 29.06
C TYR A 275 -11.96 -13.61 30.36
N VAL A 276 -11.21 -13.95 31.40
CA VAL A 276 -11.21 -13.19 32.66
C VAL A 276 -10.44 -11.90 32.40
N LEU A 277 -11.06 -10.76 32.72
CA LEU A 277 -10.39 -9.47 32.58
C LEU A 277 -9.30 -9.31 33.65
N ALA A 278 -8.15 -8.75 33.28
CA ALA A 278 -7.04 -8.52 34.20
C ALA A 278 -7.39 -7.57 35.37
N ASP A 279 -8.42 -6.74 35.19
CA ASP A 279 -8.96 -5.84 36.22
C ASP A 279 -9.98 -6.51 37.16
N GLY A 280 -10.32 -7.78 36.91
CA GLY A 280 -11.26 -8.55 37.72
C GLY A 280 -12.71 -8.10 37.66
N THR A 281 -13.09 -7.18 36.76
CA THR A 281 -14.46 -6.63 36.70
C THR A 281 -15.48 -7.59 36.09
N ARG A 282 -15.04 -8.67 35.43
CA ARG A 282 -15.92 -9.68 34.86
C ARG A 282 -16.09 -10.88 35.78
N ALA A 283 -17.32 -11.09 36.26
CA ALA A 283 -17.69 -12.30 36.99
C ALA A 283 -17.76 -13.51 36.03
N MET A 284 -17.22 -14.65 36.47
CA MET A 284 -17.49 -15.94 35.81
C MET A 284 -18.98 -16.28 36.02
N THR A 285 -19.71 -16.60 34.94
CA THR A 285 -21.12 -17.01 35.01
C THR A 285 -21.25 -18.46 34.54
N GLY A 286 -22.15 -19.23 35.17
CA GLY A 286 -22.32 -20.67 34.92
C GLY A 286 -21.37 -21.57 35.73
N ASP A 287 -21.49 -22.88 35.53
CA ASP A 287 -20.66 -23.90 36.20
C ASP A 287 -19.31 -24.04 35.47
N LEU A 288 -18.21 -23.77 36.18
CA LEU A 288 -16.86 -23.94 35.64
C LEU A 288 -16.28 -25.30 36.08
N SER A 289 -16.17 -26.24 35.14
CA SER A 289 -15.51 -27.53 35.38
C SER A 289 -14.00 -27.38 35.19
N LEU A 290 -13.22 -27.49 36.28
CA LEU A 290 -11.77 -27.29 36.27
C LEU A 290 -10.96 -28.60 36.15
N GLY A 291 -11.61 -29.73 35.86
CA GLY A 291 -10.93 -31.02 35.66
C GLY A 291 -10.30 -31.65 36.91
N PHE A 292 -10.28 -30.93 38.03
CA PHE A 292 -10.09 -31.46 39.38
C PHE A 292 -11.44 -31.46 40.13
N GLY A 293 -11.55 -32.30 41.16
CA GLY A 293 -12.80 -32.59 41.89
C GLY A 293 -13.48 -31.36 42.53
N ASP A 294 -14.57 -31.60 43.25
CA ASP A 294 -15.43 -30.56 43.83
C ASP A 294 -14.63 -29.46 44.56
N LEU A 295 -14.93 -28.20 44.22
CA LEU A 295 -14.52 -27.04 45.03
C LEU A 295 -15.37 -27.04 46.31
N VAL A 296 -14.96 -27.83 47.30
CA VAL A 296 -15.66 -27.86 48.59
C VAL A 296 -15.33 -26.57 49.33
N SER A 297 -16.32 -25.68 49.48
CA SER A 297 -16.18 -24.55 50.40
C SER A 297 -15.95 -25.12 51.81
N GLU A 298 -14.81 -24.81 52.44
CA GLU A 298 -14.66 -25.02 53.88
C GLU A 298 -15.74 -24.13 54.54
N GLN A 299 -16.78 -24.75 55.12
CA GLN A 299 -17.80 -23.99 55.84
C GLN A 299 -17.08 -23.22 56.95
N ASN A 300 -16.98 -21.90 56.76
CA ASN A 300 -16.51 -20.89 57.69
C ASN A 300 -14.97 -20.72 57.87
N PRO A 301 -14.27 -19.95 57.00
CA PRO A 301 -12.96 -19.42 57.33
C PRO A 301 -13.06 -17.93 57.68
N ASP A 302 -13.47 -17.62 58.92
CA ASP A 302 -13.36 -16.31 59.59
C ASP A 302 -13.59 -15.03 58.77
N ALA A 303 -14.79 -14.44 58.91
CA ALA A 303 -15.16 -13.01 58.80
C ALA A 303 -14.68 -12.16 57.61
N VAL A 304 -13.93 -12.72 56.67
CA VAL A 304 -13.44 -12.08 55.46
C VAL A 304 -14.00 -12.91 54.32
N ASN A 305 -14.72 -12.27 53.40
CA ASN A 305 -15.30 -12.90 52.21
C ASN A 305 -14.21 -13.51 51.31
N ALA A 306 -13.61 -14.62 51.71
CA ALA A 306 -12.52 -15.28 51.01
C ALA A 306 -12.74 -16.79 51.01
N ILE A 307 -12.80 -17.37 49.81
CA ILE A 307 -12.63 -18.81 49.61
C ILE A 307 -11.14 -19.11 49.77
N ARG A 308 -10.75 -19.89 50.80
CA ARG A 308 -9.38 -20.38 50.97
C ARG A 308 -9.27 -21.73 50.28
N LEU A 309 -8.53 -21.80 49.18
CA LEU A 309 -8.20 -23.06 48.50
C LEU A 309 -6.99 -23.69 49.20
N LYS A 310 -7.21 -24.73 50.03
CA LYS A 310 -6.10 -25.53 50.56
C LYS A 310 -5.74 -26.59 49.52
N GLY A 311 -4.58 -26.43 48.88
CA GLY A 311 -3.94 -27.56 48.19
C GLY A 311 -3.45 -28.53 49.25
N THR A 312 -4.11 -29.68 49.41
CA THR A 312 -3.56 -30.75 50.24
C THR A 312 -2.39 -31.37 49.50
N ALA A 313 -1.16 -31.04 49.92
CA ALA A 313 -0.05 -31.95 49.70
C ALA A 313 -0.41 -33.25 50.43
N SER A 314 -0.47 -34.37 49.71
CA SER A 314 -0.48 -35.67 50.36
C SER A 314 0.75 -35.79 51.26
N ASP A 315 0.52 -36.16 52.52
CA ASP A 315 1.47 -36.55 53.57
C ASP A 315 2.27 -35.41 54.27
N VAL A 316 1.71 -34.84 55.36
CA VAL A 316 2.08 -35.06 56.79
C VAL A 316 0.98 -34.50 57.69
#